data_AF-A0A7J4LGB8-F1
#
_entry.id   AF-A0A7J4LGB8-F1
#
_cell.length_a   1.000
_cell.length_b   1.000
_cell.length_c   1.000
_cell.angle_alpha   90.00
_cell.angle_beta   90.00
_cell.angle_gamma   90.00
#
_symmetry.space_group_name_H-M   'P 1'
#
loop_
_entity.id
_entity.type
_entity.pdbx_description
1 polymer ?
#
loop_
_entity_poly.entity_id
_entity_poly.type
_entity_poly.pdbx_seq_one_letter_code
_entity_poly.pdbx_strand_id
1 'polypeptide(L)'
;MDLLNSLRSWYWGFRRSVRIGMPVRSSDVDSSLDDRIEIGIEAADLGIVLFENLPDSTEIYFNEAGEPIEYSLESKLRDALSLFDIAVKLNGDADCYYWRGVVRLELCDELDNQEEIDNYVQVIDDLTKSIELSHGTKTHSYYLRGFARINLADEAPIGYDVQALLREAIDDLTLYLTKEKKDYEAHNWLGQAYKRLIEFLPPSQERDEMKNRALFHKQKAYDGTKENYLLEQIEEIKELD
;
A
#
# COMPACT_ATOMS: atom_id res chain seq x y z
N MET A 1 -17.10 5.92 -0.88
CA MET A 1 -17.18 5.32 0.47
C MET A 1 -15.75 5.02 0.82
N ASP A 2 -15.21 5.71 1.82
CA ASP A 2 -13.77 5.78 2.06
C ASP A 2 -13.15 4.40 2.33
N LEU A 3 -12.04 4.06 1.65
CA LEU A 3 -11.31 2.80 1.81
C LEU A 3 -10.96 2.55 3.30
N LEU A 4 -10.58 3.64 3.98
CA LEU A 4 -10.32 3.70 5.42
C LEU A 4 -11.53 3.27 6.26
N ASN A 5 -12.76 3.60 5.85
CA ASN A 5 -13.97 3.23 6.60
C ASN A 5 -14.34 1.75 6.43
N SER A 6 -13.99 1.12 5.31
CA SER A 6 -14.14 -0.33 5.10
C SER A 6 -13.13 -1.11 5.94
N LEU A 7 -11.88 -0.65 5.99
CA LEU A 7 -10.80 -1.23 6.79
C LEU A 7 -11.09 -1.13 8.30
N ARG A 8 -11.57 0.02 8.77
CA ARG A 8 -12.04 0.23 10.15
C ARG A 8 -13.10 -0.81 10.56
N SER A 9 -14.12 -1.03 9.72
CA SER A 9 -15.21 -1.97 10.02
C SER A 9 -14.74 -3.42 10.16
N TRP A 10 -13.81 -3.85 9.30
CA TRP A 10 -13.23 -5.19 9.31
C TRP A 10 -12.35 -5.43 10.54
N TYR A 11 -11.48 -4.47 10.88
CA TYR A 11 -10.55 -4.56 12.01
C TYR A 11 -11.27 -4.68 13.37
N TRP A 12 -12.31 -3.86 13.59
CA TRP A 12 -13.12 -3.94 14.82
C TRP A 12 -13.92 -5.26 14.93
N GLY A 13 -14.31 -5.87 13.81
CA GLY A 13 -14.93 -7.20 13.77
C GLY A 13 -13.95 -8.33 14.14
N PHE A 14 -12.71 -8.24 13.67
CA PHE A 14 -11.65 -9.20 13.96
C PHE A 14 -11.23 -9.17 15.45
N ARG A 15 -11.09 -7.97 16.03
CA ARG A 15 -10.74 -7.75 17.45
C ARG A 15 -11.71 -8.42 18.43
N ARG A 16 -13.01 -8.49 18.11
CA ARG A 16 -14.01 -9.18 18.94
C ARG A 16 -13.84 -10.70 18.96
N SER A 17 -13.18 -11.27 17.96
CA SER A 17 -13.05 -12.72 17.79
C SER A 17 -11.80 -13.25 18.50
N VAL A 18 -10.70 -12.50 18.49
CA VAL A 18 -9.41 -12.91 19.10
C VAL A 18 -9.43 -12.86 20.64
N ARG A 19 -10.22 -11.96 21.24
CA ARG A 19 -10.29 -11.82 22.71
C ARG A 19 -11.18 -12.86 23.40
N ILE A 20 -11.93 -13.66 22.66
CA ILE A 20 -12.89 -14.65 23.20
C ILE A 20 -12.39 -16.06 22.90
N GLY A 21 -11.38 -16.50 23.67
CA GLY A 21 -11.22 -17.92 23.98
C GLY A 21 -10.09 -18.66 23.26
N MET A 22 -8.89 -18.59 23.82
CA MET A 22 -7.98 -19.76 23.85
C MET A 22 -7.29 -19.85 25.22
N PRO A 23 -7.57 -20.89 26.03
CA PRO A 23 -6.76 -21.17 27.21
C PRO A 23 -5.45 -21.83 26.76
N VAL A 24 -4.34 -21.08 26.76
CA VAL A 24 -3.01 -21.63 26.52
C VAL A 24 -2.55 -22.29 27.82
N ARG A 25 -2.50 -23.63 27.83
CA ARG A 25 -1.78 -24.40 28.83
C ARG A 25 -0.37 -24.66 28.31
N SER A 26 0.63 -23.99 28.87
CA SER A 26 1.99 -24.53 28.87
C SER A 26 2.77 -24.00 30.07
N SER A 27 3.05 -24.90 31.01
CA SER A 27 4.19 -24.78 31.91
C SER A 27 5.47 -24.77 31.06
N ASP A 28 6.34 -23.80 31.31
CA ASP A 28 7.72 -23.68 30.82
C ASP A 28 7.93 -23.05 29.43
N VAL A 29 7.09 -22.09 29.03
CA VAL A 29 7.50 -21.08 28.02
C VAL A 29 8.22 -19.95 28.76
N ASP A 30 9.41 -19.58 28.27
CA ASP A 30 10.23 -18.49 28.76
C ASP A 30 9.38 -17.21 28.80
N SER A 31 9.04 -16.73 30.00
CA SER A 31 8.14 -15.58 30.19
C SER A 31 8.61 -14.35 29.42
N SER A 32 9.90 -14.27 29.10
CA SER A 32 10.47 -13.18 28.30
C SER A 32 10.04 -13.19 26.82
N LEU A 33 9.61 -14.33 26.27
CA LEU A 33 9.13 -14.42 24.89
C LEU A 33 7.67 -13.95 24.78
N ASP A 34 6.83 -14.38 25.71
CA ASP A 34 5.41 -13.97 25.76
C ASP A 34 5.31 -12.45 25.98
N ASP A 35 6.11 -11.89 26.89
CA ASP A 35 6.19 -10.45 27.13
C ASP A 35 6.60 -9.67 25.86
N ARG A 36 7.54 -10.22 25.07
CA ARG A 36 7.99 -9.59 23.81
C ARG A 36 6.93 -9.65 22.72
N ILE A 37 6.15 -10.73 22.66
CA ILE A 37 5.04 -10.86 21.71
C ILE A 37 3.94 -9.86 22.07
N GLU A 38 3.60 -9.73 23.37
CA GLU A 38 2.60 -8.77 23.84
C GLU A 38 3.01 -7.33 23.50
N ILE A 39 4.27 -6.95 23.76
CA ILE A 39 4.80 -5.63 23.38
C ILE A 39 4.72 -5.38 21.86
N GLY A 40 5.01 -6.40 21.04
CA GLY A 40 4.92 -6.29 19.58
C GLY A 40 3.49 -6.06 19.10
N ILE A 41 2.53 -6.76 19.69
CA ILE A 41 1.09 -6.59 19.39
C ILE A 41 0.63 -5.20 19.82
N GLU A 42 0.99 -4.76 21.02
CA GLU A 42 0.64 -3.42 21.52
C GLU A 42 1.23 -2.31 20.63
N ALA A 43 2.47 -2.47 20.17
CA ALA A 43 3.09 -1.52 19.25
C ALA A 43 2.37 -1.46 17.90
N ALA A 44 1.97 -2.60 17.33
CA ALA A 44 1.18 -2.65 16.10
C ALA A 44 -0.21 -2.01 16.29
N ASP A 45 -0.90 -2.33 17.39
CA ASP A 45 -2.20 -1.73 17.74
C ASP A 45 -2.10 -0.21 17.88
N LEU A 46 -1.07 0.29 18.55
CA LEU A 46 -0.81 1.72 18.69
C LEU A 46 -0.47 2.37 17.34
N GLY A 47 0.33 1.71 16.50
CA GLY A 47 0.63 2.17 15.14
C GLY A 47 -0.63 2.30 14.28
N ILE A 48 -1.52 1.30 14.32
CA ILE A 48 -2.82 1.35 13.62
C ILE A 48 -3.68 2.48 14.17
N VAL A 49 -3.78 2.63 15.49
CA VAL A 49 -4.58 3.71 16.10
C VAL A 49 -4.05 5.08 15.72
N LEU A 50 -2.73 5.28 15.71
CA LEU A 50 -2.13 6.54 15.26
C LEU A 50 -2.44 6.81 13.79
N PHE A 51 -2.28 5.80 12.93
CA PHE A 51 -2.57 5.89 11.50
C PHE A 51 -4.06 6.18 11.22
N GLU A 52 -4.97 5.46 11.87
CA GLU A 52 -6.41 5.63 11.66
C GLU A 52 -6.95 6.95 12.20
N ASN A 53 -6.24 7.61 13.12
CA ASN A 53 -6.60 8.92 13.68
C ASN A 53 -5.74 10.06 13.11
N LEU A 54 -5.08 9.84 11.97
CA LEU A 54 -4.41 10.92 11.26
C LEU A 54 -5.46 11.97 10.83
N PRO A 55 -5.27 13.24 11.16
CA PRO A 55 -6.12 14.31 10.64
C PRO A 55 -5.83 14.52 9.15
N ASP A 56 -6.85 14.95 8.40
CA ASP A 56 -6.71 15.30 6.98
C ASP A 56 -5.78 16.52 6.73
N SER A 57 -5.29 17.19 7.78
CA SER A 57 -4.45 18.39 7.68
C SER A 57 -3.61 18.62 8.93
N THR A 58 -2.61 19.50 8.84
CA THR A 58 -1.75 19.91 9.97
C THR A 58 -2.58 20.40 11.15
N GLU A 59 -2.43 19.74 12.29
CA GLU A 59 -3.09 20.12 13.54
C GLU A 59 -2.13 20.94 14.41
N ILE A 60 -2.61 22.10 14.86
CA ILE A 60 -1.90 22.93 15.84
C ILE A 60 -2.36 22.50 17.23
N TYR A 61 -1.46 21.90 17.99
CA TYR A 61 -1.63 21.59 19.40
C TYR A 61 -1.03 22.71 20.26
N PHE A 62 -1.32 22.75 21.56
CA PHE A 62 -0.66 23.65 22.50
C PHE A 62 0.02 22.82 23.58
N ASN A 63 1.29 23.10 23.88
CA ASN A 63 2.02 22.45 24.98
C ASN A 63 1.53 22.93 26.36
N GLU A 64 2.07 22.38 27.45
CA GLU A 64 1.71 22.80 28.82
C GLU A 64 2.00 24.29 29.10
N ALA A 65 2.91 24.90 28.35
CA ALA A 65 3.22 26.33 28.41
C ALA A 65 2.30 27.20 27.52
N GLY A 66 1.36 26.60 26.78
CA GLY A 66 0.45 27.28 25.87
C GLY A 66 1.10 27.71 24.55
N GLU A 67 2.25 27.14 24.19
CA GLU A 67 2.91 27.38 22.90
C GLU A 67 2.40 26.40 21.85
N PRO A 68 2.17 26.85 20.60
CA PRO A 68 1.72 25.97 19.54
C PRO A 68 2.80 24.93 19.20
N ILE A 69 2.44 23.65 19.21
CA ILE A 69 3.21 22.57 18.60
C ILE A 69 2.50 22.19 17.31
N GLU A 70 3.21 22.32 16.20
CA GLU A 70 2.76 21.84 14.89
C GLU A 70 3.15 20.37 14.76
N TYR A 71 2.16 19.47 14.77
CA TYR A 71 2.40 18.07 14.40
C TYR A 71 2.08 17.91 12.92
N SER A 72 3.12 17.81 12.10
CA SER A 72 2.96 17.47 10.68
C SER A 72 2.48 16.03 10.51
N LEU A 73 1.79 15.77 9.40
CA LEU A 73 1.39 14.42 8.99
C LEU A 73 2.62 13.50 8.92
N GLU A 74 3.70 13.98 8.30
CA GLU A 74 5.02 13.32 8.24
C GLU A 74 5.50 12.87 9.62
N SER A 75 5.46 13.74 10.64
CA SER A 75 5.92 13.39 12.00
C SER A 75 5.10 12.23 12.59
N LYS A 76 3.78 12.24 12.43
CA LYS A 76 2.90 11.17 12.93
C LYS A 76 3.12 9.86 12.19
N LEU A 77 3.34 9.92 10.87
CA LEU A 77 3.67 8.75 10.04
C LEU A 77 5.02 8.15 10.47
N ARG A 78 6.03 8.97 10.75
CA ARG A 78 7.32 8.50 11.27
C ARG A 78 7.21 7.84 12.65
N ASP A 79 6.38 8.40 13.54
CA ASP A 79 6.09 7.78 14.84
C ASP A 79 5.42 6.42 14.68
N ALA A 80 4.38 6.32 13.84
CA ALA A 80 3.70 5.06 13.54
C ALA A 80 4.66 4.03 12.92
N LEU A 81 5.52 4.47 11.98
CA LEU A 81 6.52 3.63 11.34
C LEU A 81 7.50 3.04 12.38
N SER A 82 7.94 3.85 13.35
CA SER A 82 8.84 3.38 14.41
C SER A 82 8.21 2.26 15.28
N LEU A 83 6.90 2.35 15.53
CA LEU A 83 6.17 1.31 16.27
C LEU A 83 6.06 0.03 15.45
N PHE A 84 5.79 0.13 14.15
CA PHE A 84 5.76 -1.05 13.27
C PHE A 84 7.15 -1.69 13.10
N ASP A 85 8.23 -0.91 13.10
CA ASP A 85 9.59 -1.46 13.10
C ASP A 85 9.87 -2.29 14.37
N ILE A 86 9.38 -1.85 15.52
CA ILE A 86 9.44 -2.62 16.77
C ILE A 86 8.59 -3.89 16.65
N ALA A 87 7.35 -3.78 16.18
CA ALA A 87 6.44 -4.92 16.03
C ALA A 87 7.03 -6.01 15.11
N VAL A 88 7.56 -5.62 13.95
CA VAL A 88 8.21 -6.52 12.99
C VAL A 88 9.42 -7.22 13.61
N LYS A 89 10.23 -6.49 14.40
CA LYS A 89 11.43 -7.04 15.06
C LYS A 89 11.08 -8.04 16.18
N LEU A 90 9.97 -7.84 16.87
CA LEU A 90 9.54 -8.69 17.98
C LEU A 90 8.78 -9.92 17.51
N ASN A 91 7.77 -9.73 16.65
CA ASN A 91 6.90 -10.79 16.15
C ASN A 91 6.24 -10.36 14.81
N GLY A 92 7.03 -10.13 13.77
CA GLY A 92 6.52 -9.70 12.46
C GLY A 92 5.64 -10.76 11.80
N ASP A 93 4.33 -10.58 11.90
CA ASP A 93 3.33 -11.32 11.15
C ASP A 93 2.92 -10.58 9.86
N ALA A 94 2.04 -11.20 9.07
CA ALA A 94 1.60 -10.61 7.81
C ALA A 94 0.90 -9.24 7.98
N ASP A 95 0.22 -9.01 9.11
CA ASP A 95 -0.45 -7.73 9.40
C ASP A 95 0.57 -6.64 9.72
N CYS A 96 1.60 -6.95 10.50
CA CYS A 96 2.68 -6.02 10.83
C CYS A 96 3.38 -5.51 9.56
N TYR A 97 3.78 -6.42 8.66
CA TYR A 97 4.39 -6.03 7.39
C TYR A 97 3.42 -5.26 6.49
N TYR A 98 2.15 -5.68 6.43
CA TYR A 98 1.14 -4.98 5.65
C TYR A 98 0.98 -3.53 6.09
N TRP A 99 0.76 -3.30 7.37
CA TRP A 99 0.53 -1.95 7.91
C TRP A 99 1.79 -1.09 7.87
N ARG A 100 2.97 -1.68 8.09
CA ARG A 100 4.23 -0.96 7.89
C ARG A 100 4.38 -0.48 6.44
N GLY A 101 4.07 -1.35 5.48
CA GLY A 101 4.07 -1.01 4.06
C GLY A 101 3.07 0.10 3.73
N VAL A 102 1.86 0.08 4.32
CA VAL A 102 0.87 1.16 4.17
C VAL A 102 1.42 2.49 4.70
N VAL A 103 1.95 2.52 5.93
CA VAL A 103 2.49 3.75 6.53
C VAL A 103 3.65 4.31 5.71
N ARG A 104 4.54 3.44 5.21
CA ARG A 104 5.64 3.86 4.33
C ARG A 104 5.15 4.43 3.01
N LEU A 105 4.08 3.87 2.44
CA LEU A 105 3.51 4.34 1.19
C LEU A 105 2.93 5.74 1.35
N GLU A 106 2.19 5.97 2.43
CA GLU A 106 1.62 7.29 2.77
C GLU A 106 2.72 8.31 3.10
N LEU A 107 3.84 7.85 3.68
CA LEU A 107 5.00 8.71 3.90
C LEU A 107 5.66 9.13 2.58
N CYS A 108 5.58 8.34 1.49
CA CYS A 108 6.19 8.71 0.21
C CYS A 108 5.68 10.05 -0.31
N ASP A 109 4.38 10.32 -0.15
CA ASP A 109 3.75 11.57 -0.60
C ASP A 109 4.27 12.82 0.17
N GLU A 110 4.90 12.61 1.32
CA GLU A 110 5.50 13.66 2.17
C GLU A 110 7.03 13.76 2.00
N LEU A 111 7.64 12.90 1.19
CA LEU A 111 9.08 12.81 1.00
C LEU A 111 9.49 13.38 -0.36
N ASP A 112 10.76 13.78 -0.46
CA ASP A 112 11.35 14.24 -1.71
C ASP A 112 12.55 13.38 -2.12
N ASN A 113 12.74 13.23 -3.42
CA ASN A 113 13.96 12.70 -4.05
C ASN A 113 14.28 11.24 -3.63
N GLN A 114 15.49 11.01 -3.14
CA GLN A 114 16.00 9.67 -2.85
C GLN A 114 15.29 8.98 -1.68
N GLU A 115 14.79 9.74 -0.70
CA GLU A 115 14.11 9.14 0.46
C GLU A 115 12.78 8.52 0.04
N GLU A 116 12.08 9.12 -0.92
CA GLU A 116 10.85 8.58 -1.52
C GLU A 116 11.12 7.26 -2.26
N ILE A 117 12.14 7.24 -3.13
CA ILE A 117 12.57 6.04 -3.86
C ILE A 117 12.91 4.89 -2.90
N ASP A 118 13.70 5.19 -1.86
CA ASP A 118 14.10 4.22 -0.85
C ASP A 118 12.90 3.69 -0.05
N ASN A 119 11.87 4.53 0.14
CA ASN A 119 10.62 4.09 0.77
C ASN A 119 9.78 3.22 -0.14
N TYR A 120 9.62 3.52 -1.43
CA TYR A 120 8.89 2.63 -2.35
C TYR A 120 9.52 1.23 -2.42
N VAL A 121 10.85 1.14 -2.40
CA VAL A 121 11.54 -0.17 -2.32
C VAL A 121 11.16 -0.91 -1.04
N GLN A 122 11.17 -0.23 0.10
CA GLN A 122 10.79 -0.82 1.39
C GLN A 122 9.29 -1.19 1.45
N VAL A 123 8.41 -0.42 0.82
CA VAL A 123 6.98 -0.76 0.68
C VAL A 123 6.84 -2.07 -0.10
N ILE A 124 7.56 -2.23 -1.21
CA ILE A 124 7.51 -3.44 -2.02
C ILE A 124 7.99 -4.66 -1.21
N ASP A 125 9.06 -4.51 -0.44
CA ASP A 125 9.59 -5.57 0.43
C ASP A 125 8.57 -5.96 1.52
N ASP A 126 7.98 -4.97 2.19
CA ASP A 126 6.98 -5.17 3.24
C ASP A 126 5.73 -5.88 2.70
N LEU A 127 5.19 -5.41 1.59
CA LEU A 127 4.00 -6.00 1.00
C LEU A 127 4.27 -7.40 0.43
N THR A 128 5.47 -7.63 -0.11
CA THR A 128 5.91 -8.98 -0.50
C THR A 128 5.93 -9.89 0.71
N LYS A 129 6.49 -9.44 1.84
CA LYS A 129 6.56 -10.25 3.05
C LYS A 129 5.18 -10.57 3.63
N SER A 130 4.28 -9.58 3.61
CA SER A 130 2.86 -9.77 3.96
C SER A 130 2.18 -10.85 3.09
N ILE A 131 2.40 -10.82 1.77
CA ILE A 131 1.85 -11.81 0.83
C ILE A 131 2.37 -13.21 1.15
N GLU A 132 3.68 -13.36 1.37
CA GLU A 132 4.31 -14.63 1.71
C GLU A 132 3.71 -15.24 2.99
N LEU A 133 3.66 -14.44 4.07
CA LEU A 133 3.21 -14.88 5.39
C LEU A 133 1.71 -15.15 5.44
N SER A 134 0.92 -14.41 4.67
CA SER A 134 -0.53 -14.62 4.57
C SER A 134 -0.92 -15.70 3.56
N HIS A 135 0.05 -16.35 2.92
CA HIS A 135 -0.16 -17.30 1.81
C HIS A 135 -1.05 -16.72 0.70
N GLY A 136 -0.86 -15.43 0.38
CA GLY A 136 -1.61 -14.72 -0.67
C GLY A 136 -3.07 -14.42 -0.37
N THR A 137 -3.51 -14.59 0.89
CA THR A 137 -4.88 -14.27 1.31
C THR A 137 -5.12 -12.77 1.45
N LYS A 138 -4.07 -11.98 1.74
CA LYS A 138 -4.12 -10.51 1.77
C LYS A 138 -4.16 -9.90 0.37
N THR A 139 -5.33 -9.92 -0.24
CA THR A 139 -5.59 -9.39 -1.58
C THR A 139 -5.10 -7.95 -1.76
N HIS A 140 -5.34 -7.07 -0.79
CA HIS A 140 -4.94 -5.66 -0.85
C HIS A 140 -3.43 -5.46 -0.92
N SER A 141 -2.61 -6.40 -0.41
CA SER A 141 -1.16 -6.31 -0.54
C SER A 141 -0.69 -6.35 -2.00
N TYR A 142 -1.41 -7.06 -2.88
CA TYR A 142 -1.12 -7.04 -4.31
C TYR A 142 -1.43 -5.68 -4.93
N TYR A 143 -2.59 -5.09 -4.59
CA TYR A 143 -2.95 -3.75 -5.07
C TYR A 143 -1.89 -2.71 -4.71
N LEU A 144 -1.56 -2.60 -3.42
CA LEU A 144 -0.61 -1.62 -2.92
C LEU A 144 0.81 -1.86 -3.46
N ARG A 145 1.21 -3.12 -3.66
CA ARG A 145 2.54 -3.44 -4.21
C ARG A 145 2.62 -3.09 -5.69
N GLY A 146 1.56 -3.34 -6.45
CA GLY A 146 1.46 -2.92 -7.84
C GLY A 146 1.48 -1.39 -7.97
N PHE A 147 0.76 -0.69 -7.11
CA PHE A 147 0.81 0.77 -7.03
C PHE A 147 2.22 1.28 -6.69
N ALA A 148 2.87 0.76 -5.65
CA ALA A 148 4.24 1.15 -5.29
C ALA A 148 5.25 0.91 -6.41
N ARG A 149 5.11 -0.18 -7.19
CA ARG A 149 5.96 -0.46 -8.35
C ARG A 149 5.78 0.52 -9.49
N ILE A 150 4.56 1.02 -9.72
CA ILE A 150 4.29 2.04 -10.74
C ILE A 150 4.96 3.36 -10.33
N ASN A 151 4.74 3.82 -9.09
CA ASN A 151 5.37 5.07 -8.64
C ASN A 151 6.90 4.94 -8.58
N LEU A 152 7.43 3.82 -8.12
CA LEU A 152 8.87 3.57 -8.18
C LEU A 152 9.40 3.59 -9.62
N ALA A 153 8.63 3.13 -10.60
CA ALA A 153 9.01 3.18 -12.01
C ALA A 153 9.00 4.61 -12.57
N ASP A 154 8.13 5.48 -12.08
CA ASP A 154 8.05 6.90 -12.46
C ASP A 154 9.19 7.72 -11.83
N GLU A 155 9.53 7.43 -10.57
CA GLU A 155 10.63 8.08 -9.83
C GLU A 155 12.00 7.41 -10.02
N ALA A 156 12.05 6.30 -10.76
CA ALA A 156 13.24 5.45 -10.81
C ALA A 156 14.48 6.21 -11.34
N PRO A 157 15.60 6.22 -10.60
CA PRO A 157 16.83 6.77 -11.13
C PRO A 157 17.39 5.86 -12.24
N ILE A 158 18.31 6.41 -13.04
CA ILE A 158 19.01 5.66 -14.10
C ILE A 158 19.67 4.41 -13.50
N GLY A 159 19.24 3.23 -13.94
CA GLY A 159 19.79 1.93 -13.51
C GLY A 159 18.76 0.90 -13.06
N TYR A 160 17.53 1.33 -12.77
CA TYR A 160 16.41 0.41 -12.51
C TYR A 160 15.90 -0.20 -13.82
N ASP A 161 15.49 -1.47 -13.75
CA ASP A 161 14.74 -2.11 -14.83
C ASP A 161 13.26 -1.72 -14.72
N VAL A 162 12.96 -0.53 -15.27
CA VAL A 162 11.60 0.03 -15.29
C VAL A 162 10.60 -0.91 -15.97
N GLN A 163 11.02 -1.65 -17.01
CA GLN A 163 10.14 -2.62 -17.67
C GLN A 163 9.77 -3.78 -16.75
N ALA A 164 10.74 -4.30 -16.00
CA ALA A 164 10.48 -5.35 -15.00
C ALA A 164 9.50 -4.86 -13.93
N LEU A 165 9.71 -3.66 -13.36
CA LEU A 165 8.80 -3.07 -12.37
C LEU A 165 7.37 -2.97 -12.90
N LEU A 166 7.18 -2.45 -14.11
CA LEU A 166 5.86 -2.29 -14.72
C LEU A 166 5.18 -3.64 -15.02
N ARG A 167 5.93 -4.64 -15.49
CA ARG A 167 5.38 -6.00 -15.73
C ARG A 167 4.94 -6.65 -14.43
N GLU A 168 5.75 -6.55 -13.38
CA GLU A 168 5.40 -7.07 -12.07
C GLU A 168 4.21 -6.34 -11.44
N ALA A 169 4.08 -5.02 -11.66
CA ALA A 169 2.91 -4.25 -11.26
C ALA A 169 1.63 -4.70 -11.98
N ILE A 170 1.73 -4.98 -13.28
CA ILE A 170 0.62 -5.53 -14.09
C ILE A 170 0.15 -6.87 -13.52
N ASP A 171 1.08 -7.76 -13.17
CA ASP A 171 0.75 -9.07 -12.60
C ASP A 171 0.02 -8.93 -11.25
N ASP A 172 0.52 -8.05 -10.38
CA ASP A 172 -0.08 -7.76 -9.07
C ASP A 172 -1.51 -7.20 -9.20
N LEU A 173 -1.70 -6.17 -10.00
CA LEU A 173 -3.01 -5.53 -10.19
C LEU A 173 -3.99 -6.47 -10.90
N THR A 174 -3.51 -7.28 -11.84
CA THR A 174 -4.33 -8.31 -12.49
C THR A 174 -4.80 -9.33 -11.45
N LEU A 175 -3.90 -9.82 -10.60
CA LEU A 175 -4.25 -10.77 -9.54
C LEU A 175 -5.25 -10.16 -8.55
N TYR A 176 -5.06 -8.90 -8.14
CA TYR A 176 -6.01 -8.18 -7.31
C TYR A 176 -7.41 -8.12 -7.94
N LEU A 177 -7.50 -7.72 -9.22
CA LEU A 177 -8.76 -7.61 -9.96
C LEU A 177 -9.45 -8.96 -10.23
N THR A 178 -8.77 -10.10 -10.09
CA THR A 178 -9.44 -11.41 -10.14
C THR A 178 -10.44 -11.57 -8.98
N LYS A 179 -10.15 -10.94 -7.84
CA LYS A 179 -10.95 -10.95 -6.63
C LYS A 179 -11.86 -9.72 -6.56
N GLU A 180 -11.34 -8.53 -6.81
CA GLU A 180 -12.05 -7.24 -6.70
C GLU A 180 -12.40 -6.63 -8.08
N LYS A 181 -13.19 -7.35 -8.89
CA LYS A 181 -13.45 -7.04 -10.32
C LYS A 181 -14.04 -5.67 -10.65
N LYS A 182 -14.53 -4.92 -9.65
CA LYS A 182 -15.22 -3.63 -9.83
C LYS A 182 -14.41 -2.46 -9.28
N ASP A 183 -13.22 -2.71 -8.78
CA ASP A 183 -12.34 -1.67 -8.29
C ASP A 183 -11.84 -0.82 -9.46
N TYR A 184 -12.37 0.40 -9.56
CA TYR A 184 -12.07 1.32 -10.66
C TYR A 184 -10.68 1.96 -10.49
N GLU A 185 -10.17 2.10 -9.26
CA GLU A 185 -8.84 2.63 -9.00
C GLU A 185 -7.78 1.61 -9.45
N ALA A 186 -7.97 0.34 -9.09
CA ALA A 186 -7.09 -0.73 -9.58
C ALA A 186 -7.14 -0.87 -11.12
N HIS A 187 -8.31 -0.70 -11.74
CA HIS A 187 -8.39 -0.61 -13.19
C HIS A 187 -7.66 0.62 -13.75
N ASN A 188 -7.76 1.78 -13.08
CA ASN A 188 -7.05 2.98 -13.48
C ASN A 188 -5.53 2.77 -13.46
N TRP A 189 -4.99 2.28 -12.34
CA TRP A 189 -3.57 1.98 -12.17
C TRP A 189 -3.07 0.92 -13.15
N LEU A 190 -3.84 -0.14 -13.38
CA LEU A 190 -3.47 -1.16 -14.36
C LEU A 190 -3.41 -0.59 -15.78
N GLY A 191 -4.35 0.29 -16.13
CA GLY A 191 -4.30 1.04 -17.39
C GLY A 191 -3.07 1.93 -17.50
N GLN A 192 -2.65 2.59 -16.41
CA GLN A 192 -1.42 3.40 -16.37
C GLN A 192 -0.17 2.54 -16.57
N ALA A 193 -0.06 1.40 -15.88
CA ALA A 193 1.08 0.49 -16.03
C ALA A 193 1.23 -0.01 -17.47
N TYR A 194 0.13 -0.40 -18.13
CA TYR A 194 0.16 -0.76 -19.55
C TYR A 194 0.56 0.42 -20.44
N LYS A 195 0.00 1.62 -20.22
CA LYS A 195 0.37 2.84 -20.97
C LYS A 195 1.88 3.10 -20.88
N ARG A 196 2.44 3.09 -19.67
CA ARG A 196 3.87 3.28 -19.43
C ARG A 196 4.71 2.21 -20.12
N LEU A 197 4.33 0.94 -20.01
CA LEU A 197 5.10 -0.17 -20.60
C LEU A 197 5.20 -0.06 -22.13
N ILE A 198 4.14 0.42 -22.80
CA ILE A 198 4.11 0.64 -24.26
C ILE A 198 5.21 1.59 -24.74
N GLU A 199 5.60 2.58 -23.93
CA GLU A 199 6.64 3.55 -24.26
C GLU A 199 8.03 2.92 -24.41
N PHE A 200 8.24 1.75 -23.79
CA PHE A 200 9.49 1.01 -23.85
C PHE A 200 9.50 -0.11 -24.90
N LEU A 201 8.34 -0.46 -25.47
CA LEU A 201 8.21 -1.54 -26.43
C LEU A 201 8.40 -1.03 -27.86
N PRO A 202 9.15 -1.74 -28.72
CA PRO A 202 9.17 -1.43 -30.14
C PRO A 202 7.79 -1.74 -30.78
N PRO A 203 7.46 -1.11 -31.92
CA PRO A 203 6.29 -1.46 -32.72
C PRO A 203 6.25 -2.97 -33.00
N SER A 204 5.28 -3.65 -32.42
CA SER A 204 5.18 -5.10 -32.38
C SER A 204 3.76 -5.52 -32.01
N GLN A 205 3.42 -6.78 -32.29
CA GLN A 205 2.14 -7.35 -31.84
C GLN A 205 1.97 -7.25 -30.32
N GLU A 206 3.04 -7.45 -29.53
CA GLU A 206 2.99 -7.31 -28.08
C GLU A 206 2.58 -5.88 -27.68
N ARG A 207 3.16 -4.86 -28.33
CA ARG A 207 2.83 -3.46 -28.06
C ARG A 207 1.36 -3.15 -28.34
N ASP A 208 0.83 -3.64 -29.46
CA ASP A 208 -0.59 -3.47 -29.82
C ASP A 208 -1.52 -4.17 -28.82
N GLU A 209 -1.13 -5.36 -28.35
CA GLU A 209 -1.85 -6.07 -27.30
C GLU A 209 -1.88 -5.26 -25.98
N MET A 210 -0.75 -4.69 -25.57
CA MET A 210 -0.68 -3.83 -24.38
C MET A 210 -1.53 -2.55 -24.55
N LYS A 211 -1.52 -1.93 -25.73
CA LYS A 211 -2.37 -0.75 -26.06
C LYS A 211 -3.85 -1.07 -25.89
N ASN A 212 -4.29 -2.20 -26.44
CA ASN A 212 -5.68 -2.65 -26.30
C ASN A 212 -6.07 -2.93 -24.84
N ARG A 213 -5.16 -3.52 -24.04
CA ARG A 213 -5.39 -3.75 -22.60
C ARG A 213 -5.44 -2.44 -21.81
N ALA A 214 -4.56 -1.48 -22.11
CA ALA A 214 -4.57 -0.16 -21.49
C ALA A 214 -5.93 0.54 -21.71
N LEU A 215 -6.41 0.57 -22.97
CA LEU A 215 -7.72 1.14 -23.33
C LEU A 215 -8.87 0.46 -22.58
N PHE A 216 -8.87 -0.88 -22.54
CA PHE A 216 -9.90 -1.63 -21.84
C PHE A 216 -9.99 -1.25 -20.36
N HIS A 217 -8.87 -1.19 -19.66
CA HIS A 217 -8.85 -0.89 -18.23
C HIS A 217 -9.17 0.58 -17.93
N LYS A 218 -8.72 1.53 -18.75
CA LYS A 218 -9.13 2.93 -18.62
C LYS A 218 -10.61 3.13 -18.87
N GLN A 219 -11.19 2.45 -19.86
CA GLN A 219 -12.64 2.48 -20.08
C GLN A 219 -13.41 1.91 -18.87
N LYS A 220 -12.90 0.83 -18.25
CA LYS A 220 -13.50 0.28 -17.03
C LYS A 220 -13.46 1.26 -15.86
N ALA A 221 -12.33 1.94 -15.66
CA ALA A 221 -12.21 2.98 -14.63
C ALA A 221 -13.21 4.12 -14.88
N TYR A 222 -13.27 4.62 -16.12
CA TYR A 222 -14.20 5.67 -16.52
C TYR A 222 -15.67 5.26 -16.33
N ASP A 223 -16.01 4.02 -16.66
CA ASP A 223 -17.37 3.53 -16.48
C ASP A 223 -17.78 3.44 -15.02
N GLY A 224 -16.82 3.25 -14.11
CA GLY A 224 -17.01 3.25 -12.66
C GLY A 224 -17.17 4.64 -12.05
N THR A 225 -16.33 5.60 -12.43
CA THR A 225 -16.29 6.94 -11.79
C THR A 225 -17.03 8.02 -12.57
N LYS A 226 -17.13 7.88 -13.90
CA LYS A 226 -17.60 8.90 -14.84
C LYS A 226 -16.78 10.21 -14.81
N GLU A 227 -15.50 10.11 -14.50
CA GLU A 227 -14.59 11.25 -14.46
C GLU A 227 -14.01 11.59 -15.84
N ASN A 228 -14.15 12.84 -16.28
CA ASN A 228 -13.76 13.25 -17.64
C ASN A 228 -12.27 13.10 -17.94
N TYR A 229 -11.37 13.24 -16.95
CA TYR A 229 -9.93 13.09 -17.19
C TYR A 229 -9.57 11.67 -17.69
N LEU A 230 -10.37 10.66 -17.35
CA LEU A 230 -10.16 9.31 -17.85
C LEU A 230 -10.50 9.18 -19.34
N LEU A 231 -11.42 10.00 -19.87
CA LEU A 231 -11.68 10.07 -21.31
C LEU A 231 -10.49 10.66 -22.04
N GLU A 232 -9.88 11.72 -21.50
CA GLU A 232 -8.69 12.34 -22.08
C GLU A 232 -7.55 11.32 -22.19
N GLN A 233 -7.30 10.56 -21.11
CA GLN A 233 -6.30 9.50 -21.10
C GLN A 233 -6.60 8.35 -22.08
N ILE A 234 -7.89 8.04 -22.32
CA ILE A 234 -8.28 7.06 -23.34
C ILE A 234 -7.91 7.55 -24.74
N GLU A 235 -8.17 8.82 -25.05
CA GLU A 235 -7.78 9.39 -26.34
C GLU A 235 -6.25 9.43 -26.51
N GLU A 236 -5.51 9.83 -25.48
CA GLU A 236 -4.04 9.79 -25.49
C GLU A 236 -3.49 8.39 -25.83
N ILE A 237 -4.06 7.34 -25.22
CA ILE A 237 -3.61 5.97 -25.49
C ILE A 237 -3.89 5.59 -26.95
N LYS A 238 -5.00 6.03 -27.55
CA LYS A 238 -5.31 5.74 -28.96
C LYS A 238 -4.27 6.33 -29.92
N GLU A 239 -3.66 7.44 -29.56
CA GLU A 239 -2.65 8.16 -30.37
C GLU A 239 -1.24 7.57 -30.29
N LEU A 240 -0.98 6.58 -29.42
CA LEU A 240 0.33 5.92 -29.31
C LEU A 240 0.60 5.02 -30.53
N ASP A 241 1.31 5.54 -31.54
CA ASP A 241 1.72 4.84 -32.78
C ASP A 241 3.11 4.21 -32.72
#